data_AF-A0AB35PDB2-F1
#
_entry.id   AF-A0AB35PDB2-F1
#
_cell.length_a   1.000
_cell.length_b   1.000
_cell.length_c   1.000
_cell.angle_alpha   90.00
_cell.angle_beta   90.00
_cell.angle_gamma   90.00
#
_symmetry.space_group_name_H-M   'P 1'
#
loop_
_entity.id
_entity.type
_entity.pdbx_description
1 polymer ?
#
loop_
_entity_poly.entity_id
_entity_poly.type
_entity_poly.pdbx_seq_one_letter_code
_entity_poly.pdbx_strand_id
1 'polypeptide(L)'
;MRKDFLKSLVNDPAKLAELKNAGISDGDIELMKRGKPPIGWQVHHNLPLDDGGTNAFENLTLIQNHPYHKAITNTQRTLTKGLQPGDSVDISWPIPKYNIYPKGE
;
A
#
# COMPACT_ATOMS: atom_id res chain seq x y z
N MET A 1 9.10 -10.52 0.70
CA MET A 1 7.91 -9.77 1.15
C MET A 1 7.26 -8.96 0.02
N ARG A 2 7.68 -7.73 -0.34
CA ARG A 2 6.94 -6.91 -1.34
C ARG A 2 6.75 -7.62 -2.69
N LYS A 3 7.81 -8.28 -3.17
CA LYS A 3 7.78 -9.12 -4.38
C LYS A 3 6.72 -10.23 -4.29
N ASP A 4 6.65 -10.88 -3.14
CA ASP A 4 5.78 -12.04 -2.90
C ASP A 4 4.32 -11.60 -2.69
N PHE A 5 4.12 -10.44 -2.05
CA PHE A 5 2.82 -9.78 -1.94
C PHE A 5 2.26 -9.42 -3.32
N LEU A 6 3.07 -8.83 -4.21
CA LEU A 6 2.62 -8.53 -5.58
C LEU A 6 2.21 -9.81 -6.33
N LYS A 7 2.98 -10.89 -6.16
CA LYS A 7 2.66 -12.19 -6.74
C LYS A 7 1.39 -12.80 -6.15
N SER A 8 1.17 -12.68 -4.84
CA SER A 8 -0.05 -13.20 -4.22
C SER A 8 -1.30 -12.51 -4.74
N LEU A 9 -1.25 -11.20 -5.00
CA LEU A 9 -2.37 -10.45 -5.58
C LEU A 9 -2.73 -10.94 -7.00
N VAL A 10 -1.76 -11.25 -7.85
CA VAL A 10 -2.05 -11.73 -9.23
C VAL A 10 -2.36 -13.22 -9.31
N ASN A 11 -2.01 -13.99 -8.28
CA ASN A 11 -2.30 -15.43 -8.22
C ASN A 11 -3.68 -15.73 -7.58
N ASP A 12 -4.30 -14.75 -6.93
CA ASP A 12 -5.67 -14.84 -6.42
C ASP A 12 -6.64 -14.30 -7.49
N PRO A 13 -7.60 -15.12 -7.98
CA PRO A 13 -8.55 -14.69 -9.02
C PRO A 13 -9.43 -13.50 -8.63
N ALA A 14 -9.84 -13.41 -7.36
CA ALA A 14 -10.66 -12.31 -6.88
C ALA A 14 -9.84 -11.02 -6.82
N LYS A 15 -8.59 -11.09 -6.35
CA LYS A 15 -7.68 -9.94 -6.36
C LYS A 15 -7.29 -9.53 -7.77
N LEU A 16 -7.08 -10.47 -8.68
CA LEU A 16 -6.81 -10.17 -10.08
C LEU A 16 -7.97 -9.38 -10.73
N ALA A 17 -9.22 -9.73 -10.42
CA ALA A 17 -10.38 -8.95 -10.86
C ALA A 17 -10.39 -7.53 -10.25
N GLU A 18 -10.09 -7.39 -8.95
CA GLU A 18 -9.96 -6.08 -8.30
C GLU A 18 -8.86 -5.22 -8.94
N LEU A 19 -7.68 -5.79 -9.27
CA LEU A 19 -6.60 -5.07 -9.94
C LEU A 19 -7.05 -4.52 -11.31
N LYS A 20 -7.76 -5.34 -12.09
CA LYS A 20 -8.27 -4.95 -13.41
C LYS A 20 -9.32 -3.85 -13.29
N ASN A 21 -10.24 -3.96 -12.34
CA ASN A 21 -11.24 -2.92 -12.06
C ASN A 21 -10.59 -1.61 -11.60
N ALA A 22 -9.47 -1.69 -10.86
CA ALA A 22 -8.66 -0.54 -10.48
C ALA A 22 -7.87 0.10 -11.64
N GLY A 23 -8.02 -0.41 -12.87
CA GLY A 23 -7.39 0.13 -14.07
C GLY A 23 -5.93 -0.32 -14.26
N ILE A 24 -5.47 -1.36 -13.56
CA ILE A 24 -4.14 -1.93 -13.78
C ILE A 24 -4.14 -2.70 -15.10
N SER A 25 -3.25 -2.32 -16.01
CA SER A 25 -3.15 -2.89 -17.35
C SER A 25 -2.64 -4.34 -17.33
N ASP A 26 -2.97 -5.14 -18.34
CA ASP A 26 -2.41 -6.50 -18.46
C ASP A 26 -0.87 -6.49 -18.51
N GLY A 27 -0.26 -5.45 -19.11
CA GLY A 27 1.20 -5.26 -19.10
C GLY A 27 1.76 -5.06 -17.69
N ASP A 28 1.06 -4.33 -16.84
CA ASP A 28 1.41 -4.16 -15.43
C ASP A 28 1.17 -5.43 -14.61
N ILE A 29 0.13 -6.21 -14.93
CA ILE A 29 -0.08 -7.54 -14.33
C ILE A 29 1.13 -8.45 -14.62
N GLU A 30 1.71 -8.40 -15.82
CA GLU A 30 2.94 -9.14 -16.14
C GLU A 30 4.18 -8.64 -15.37
N LEU A 31 4.23 -7.35 -15.01
CA LEU A 31 5.24 -6.84 -14.08
C LEU A 31 5.03 -7.43 -12.68
N MET A 32 3.79 -7.46 -12.20
CA MET A 32 3.41 -7.99 -10.89
C MET A 32 3.68 -9.49 -10.76
N LYS A 33 3.47 -10.30 -11.81
CA LYS A 33 3.86 -11.72 -11.84
C LYS A 33 5.36 -11.93 -11.63
N ARG A 34 6.19 -10.97 -12.07
CA ARG A 34 7.65 -10.94 -11.80
C ARG A 34 7.98 -10.32 -10.44
N GLY A 35 6.98 -9.84 -9.73
CA GLY A 35 7.05 -9.17 -8.43
C GLY A 35 7.58 -7.74 -8.51
N LYS A 36 7.33 -7.07 -9.64
CA LYS A 36 7.57 -5.64 -9.83
C LYS A 36 6.23 -4.88 -9.72
N PRO A 37 6.18 -3.70 -9.10
CA PRO A 37 4.95 -2.94 -8.99
C PRO A 37 4.50 -2.43 -10.39
N PRO A 38 3.19 -2.23 -10.60
CA PRO A 38 2.65 -1.50 -11.75
C PRO A 38 3.23 -0.10 -11.86
N ILE A 39 3.25 0.45 -13.08
CA ILE A 39 3.63 1.85 -13.30
C ILE A 39 2.64 2.76 -12.58
N GLY A 40 3.14 3.66 -11.74
CA GLY A 40 2.31 4.59 -10.97
C GLY A 40 1.73 4.01 -9.68
N TRP A 41 2.16 2.82 -9.24
CA TRP A 41 1.74 2.18 -7.99
C TRP A 41 2.93 1.77 -7.11
N GLN A 42 2.70 1.62 -5.82
CA GLN A 42 3.70 1.20 -4.82
C GLN A 42 3.08 0.29 -3.75
N VAL A 43 3.91 -0.52 -3.09
CA VAL A 43 3.51 -1.30 -1.91
C VAL A 43 3.77 -0.46 -0.66
N HIS A 44 2.71 -0.15 0.06
CA HIS A 44 2.70 0.64 1.28
C HIS A 44 2.46 -0.25 2.51
N HIS A 45 3.09 0.09 3.63
CA HIS A 45 2.81 -0.50 4.93
C HIS A 45 1.66 0.25 5.60
N ASN A 46 0.59 -0.45 5.95
CA ASN A 46 -0.62 0.12 6.55
C ASN A 46 -0.34 0.74 7.92
N LEU A 47 0.23 -0.06 8.84
CA LEU A 47 0.86 0.41 10.07
C LEU A 47 2.39 0.53 9.83
N PRO A 48 3.00 1.70 10.11
CA PRO A 48 4.44 1.89 9.98
C PRO A 48 5.25 0.90 10.83
N LEU A 49 6.42 0.47 10.35
CA LEU A 49 7.26 -0.51 11.04
C LEU A 49 7.81 0.02 12.37
N ASP A 50 8.08 1.33 12.44
CA ASP A 50 8.51 2.05 13.63
C ASP A 50 7.40 2.21 14.68
N ASP A 51 6.15 1.94 14.31
CA ASP A 51 4.98 1.95 15.19
C ASP A 51 4.36 0.54 15.35
N GLY A 52 5.20 -0.50 15.30
CA GLY A 52 4.79 -1.88 15.53
C GLY A 52 4.18 -2.60 14.32
N GLY A 53 4.18 -1.98 13.15
CA GLY A 53 3.81 -2.62 11.89
C GLY A 53 4.67 -3.84 11.56
N THR A 54 4.12 -4.77 10.80
CA THR A 54 4.81 -6.00 10.40
C THR A 54 4.97 -6.12 8.88
N ASN A 55 5.71 -7.13 8.45
CA ASN A 55 5.86 -7.51 7.05
C ASN A 55 4.80 -8.53 6.58
N ALA A 56 3.78 -8.81 7.41
CA ALA A 56 2.66 -9.65 7.05
C ALA A 56 1.83 -8.99 5.93
N PHE A 57 1.22 -9.78 5.05
CA PHE A 57 0.54 -9.25 3.86
C PHE A 57 -0.70 -8.43 4.22
N GLU A 58 -1.32 -8.72 5.36
CA GLU A 58 -2.44 -7.98 5.94
C GLU A 58 -2.05 -6.54 6.30
N ASN A 59 -0.76 -6.29 6.55
CA ASN A 59 -0.21 -4.96 6.80
C ASN A 59 0.27 -4.26 5.51
N LEU A 60 0.00 -4.82 4.33
CA LEU A 60 0.47 -4.27 3.06
C LEU A 60 -0.69 -3.91 2.14
N THR A 61 -0.54 -2.78 1.46
CA THR A 61 -1.47 -2.31 0.44
C THR A 61 -0.72 -1.92 -0.83
N LEU A 62 -1.15 -2.43 -1.98
CA LEU A 62 -0.80 -1.88 -3.28
C LEU A 62 -1.60 -0.60 -3.49
N ILE A 63 -0.93 0.54 -3.55
CA ILE A 63 -1.55 1.86 -3.59
C ILE A 63 -1.08 2.67 -4.80
N GLN A 64 -2.00 3.38 -5.45
CA GLN A 64 -1.67 4.28 -6.53
C GLN A 64 -0.91 5.51 -6.00
N ASN A 65 0.19 5.87 -6.66
CA ASN A 65 1.12 6.90 -6.21
C ASN A 65 0.43 8.26 -6.04
N HIS A 66 -0.39 8.62 -7.03
CA HIS A 66 -1.14 9.87 -7.06
C HIS A 66 -2.63 9.61 -7.25
N PRO A 67 -3.51 10.28 -6.49
CA PRO A 67 -3.20 11.19 -5.37
C PRO A 67 -2.88 10.47 -4.04
N TYR A 68 -3.16 9.17 -3.94
CA TYR A 68 -3.42 8.52 -2.66
C TYR A 68 -2.18 8.27 -1.80
N HIS A 69 -1.13 7.63 -2.34
CA HIS A 69 0.08 7.39 -1.57
C HIS A 69 0.69 8.70 -1.04
N LYS A 70 0.72 9.73 -1.90
CA LYS A 70 1.17 11.07 -1.51
C LYS A 70 0.34 11.66 -0.36
N ALA A 71 -0.99 11.51 -0.41
CA ALA A 71 -1.85 12.00 0.66
C ALA A 71 -1.54 11.30 2.00
N ILE A 72 -1.43 9.97 2.01
CA ILE A 72 -1.13 9.20 3.24
C ILE A 72 0.23 9.59 3.82
N THR A 73 1.29 9.58 3.02
CA THR A 73 2.63 9.96 3.50
C THR A 73 2.68 11.39 4.02
N ASN A 74 1.97 12.33 3.36
CA ASN A 74 1.94 13.72 3.82
C ASN A 74 1.17 13.87 5.15
N THR A 75 0.05 13.18 5.30
CA THR A 75 -0.68 13.14 6.58
C THR A 75 0.20 12.55 7.67
N GLN A 76 0.88 11.44 7.41
CA GLN A 76 1.78 10.81 8.38
C GLN A 76 2.88 11.78 8.84
N ARG A 77 3.56 12.42 7.88
CA ARG A 77 4.57 13.44 8.16
C ARG A 77 4.04 14.65 8.91
N THR A 78 2.79 15.04 8.68
CA THR A 78 2.17 16.20 9.33
C THR A 78 1.83 15.90 10.78
N LEU A 79 1.31 14.70 11.06
CA LEU A 79 0.92 14.27 12.41
C LEU A 79 2.13 14.03 13.31
N THR A 80 3.26 13.61 12.74
CA THR A 80 4.51 13.41 13.50
C THR A 80 5.43 14.62 13.48
N LYS A 81 5.04 15.71 12.79
CA LYS A 81 5.87 16.91 12.68
C LYS A 81 6.01 17.56 14.06
N GLY A 82 7.24 17.61 14.56
CA GLY A 82 7.57 18.31 15.80
C GLY A 82 7.79 17.42 17.01
N LEU A 83 7.61 16.10 16.88
CA LEU A 83 7.99 15.14 17.92
C LEU A 83 9.52 15.13 18.08
N GLN A 84 9.99 15.26 19.32
CA GLN A 84 11.40 15.18 19.72
C GLN A 84 11.71 13.79 20.31
N PRO A 85 12.99 13.40 20.41
CA PRO A 85 13.36 12.15 21.09
C PRO A 85 12.85 12.14 22.54
N GLY A 86 11.98 11.18 22.87
CA GLY A 86 11.36 11.04 24.19
C GLY A 86 9.89 11.47 24.25
N ASP A 87 9.38 12.14 23.21
CA ASP A 87 7.96 12.47 23.10
C ASP A 87 7.12 11.22 22.73
N SER A 88 5.89 11.19 23.24
CA SER A 88 4.88 10.19 22.90
C SER A 88 3.56 10.88 22.59
N VAL A 89 2.86 10.40 21.56
CA VAL A 89 1.53 10.89 21.17
C VAL A 89 0.70 9.74 20.62
N ASP A 90 -0.59 9.74 20.94
CA ASP A 90 -1.55 8.80 20.33
C ASP A 90 -2.04 9.36 18.99
N ILE A 91 -1.79 8.63 17.89
CA ILE A 91 -2.16 9.03 16.53
C ILE A 91 -3.18 8.05 15.95
N SER A 92 -4.26 8.58 15.38
CA SER A 92 -5.16 7.80 14.53
C SER A 92 -4.64 7.78 13.09
N TRP A 93 -3.96 6.70 12.71
CA TRP A 93 -3.40 6.58 11.36
C TRP A 93 -4.48 6.44 10.28
N PRO A 94 -4.33 7.11 9.11
CA PRO A 94 -5.18 6.87 7.96
C PRO A 94 -4.80 5.54 7.28
N ILE A 95 -5.34 4.43 7.79
CA ILE A 95 -5.02 3.09 7.30
C ILE A 95 -5.93 2.71 6.12
N PRO A 96 -5.36 2.36 4.94
CA PRO A 96 -6.15 1.78 3.85
C PRO A 96 -6.86 0.50 4.30
N LYS A 97 -8.16 0.40 4.04
CA LYS A 97 -8.97 -0.77 4.45
C LYS A 97 -8.74 -2.03 3.59
N TYR A 98 -8.08 -1.90 2.44
CA TYR A 98 -7.96 -2.96 1.44
C TYR A 98 -6.54 -3.07 0.93
N ASN A 99 -6.11 -4.27 0.54
CA ASN A 99 -4.78 -4.51 -0.04
C ASN A 99 -4.57 -3.91 -1.43
N ILE A 100 -5.61 -3.33 -2.06
CA ILE A 100 -5.56 -2.62 -3.34
C ILE A 100 -6.31 -1.30 -3.15
N TYR A 101 -5.67 -0.16 -3.44
CA TYR A 101 -6.27 1.15 -3.26
C TYR A 101 -5.87 2.17 -4.37
N PRO A 102 -6.85 2.77 -5.08
CA PRO A 102 -8.29 2.53 -4.97
C PRO A 102 -8.66 1.15 -5.51
N LYS A 103 -9.81 0.62 -5.09
CA LYS A 103 -10.28 -0.72 -5.50
C LYS A 103 -10.79 -0.77 -6.96
N GLY A 104 -10.93 0.40 -7.61
CA GLY A 104 -11.77 0.55 -8.80
C GLY A 104 -13.24 0.48 -8.41
N GLU A 105 -14.08 1.33 -9.01
CA GLU A 105 -15.54 1.28 -8.88
C GLU A 105 -16.15 0.47 -10.03
#